data_AF-A0A254RR72-F1
#
_entry.id   AF-A0A254RR72-F1
#
_cell.length_a   1.000
_cell.length_b   1.000
_cell.length_c   1.000
_cell.angle_alpha   90.00
_cell.angle_beta   90.00
_cell.angle_gamma   90.00
#
_symmetry.space_group_name_H-M   'P 1'
#
loop_
_entity.id
_entity.type
_entity.pdbx_description
1 polymer ?
#
loop_
_entity_poly.entity_id
_entity_poly.type
_entity_poly.pdbx_seq_one_letter_code
_entity_poly.pdbx_strand_id
1 'polypeptide(L)'
;MNCKKYLFSGLALLGLASTAAFAALSTDDYVEAAWMTTRFFGAQRSGEGPNWILDGTNNPTSFTKDSYNGKNVSGGWFDCGDHVMYGQSQGFASYVLALAYAEFTEGFYDLYTGDYTDYKASKDYSMKGGKPNKERDLLEELRYEADFWVKAAIDGNNFVTVKGDGNADHQKWVTAGAMSKLGSGEGGEPRSITGNANDSYTPGMAAAMLAVMARMDPEESNQKKYLDAAKVAYSYSKNHKGVTNSGNFYESTWWDGRTQDGVFLAALELYRTTKDESYKKDATKYFDDLQFVKGMYTRFSYSNAVPLSVVMGAGALGLEPGGQYRDVERFLEKLYQENMSNDVFKGETSNSDHFHVRTPSGGAFLYALYSKLFDDDAYDGLVEKNVAYLLGDNSNKKSYVVGFTKNGANAPKRPHHRGYYGNEDPGREVGGMGDAPEKNKYLGGMIAGNFNDGNHSSDVSNWQLNEVCVDMNAPMVGALGFILSKKAPKTDEELGVKSVAKKDTVKKDTVSKDTVKKDTTKKDTSDAIIPRLSLTKNFNLTSSGSMVSISQVLNMPFRVQVFDLTGKLLQEIKGEGHNLQFKIQGKGVFRVRVISARASEMFTVKAY
;
A
#
# COMPACT_ATOMS: atom_id res chain seq x y z
N MET A 1 65.56 -17.62 53.80
CA MET A 1 64.76 -18.78 53.32
C MET A 1 63.36 -18.62 53.88
N ASN A 2 62.22 -18.60 53.19
CA ASN A 2 61.77 -18.58 51.79
C ASN A 2 60.39 -17.87 51.88
N CYS A 3 60.13 -16.69 51.29
CA CYS A 3 59.84 -16.38 49.90
C CYS A 3 58.56 -17.04 49.31
N LYS A 4 57.52 -16.19 49.14
CA LYS A 4 56.56 -16.05 48.00
C LYS A 4 55.12 -16.62 48.09
N LYS A 5 54.19 -15.63 47.96
CA LYS A 5 52.95 -15.54 47.12
C LYS A 5 51.80 -16.46 47.55
N TYR A 6 50.54 -16.01 47.69
CA TYR A 6 49.60 -15.43 46.71
C TYR A 6 48.66 -14.41 47.41
N LEU A 7 48.60 -13.13 47.02
CA LEU A 7 47.75 -12.51 45.99
C LEU A 7 46.23 -12.79 46.10
N PHE A 8 45.53 -11.76 46.60
CA PHE A 8 44.13 -11.35 46.39
C PHE A 8 43.28 -12.18 45.41
N SER A 9 42.23 -12.82 45.92
CA SER A 9 41.04 -13.19 45.14
C SER A 9 39.97 -12.11 45.38
N GLY A 10 39.87 -11.18 44.42
CA GLY A 10 38.88 -10.12 44.42
C GLY A 10 37.47 -10.62 44.12
N LEU A 11 36.50 -10.02 44.82
CA LEU A 11 35.12 -9.87 44.39
C LEU A 11 35.09 -9.33 42.94
N ALA A 12 34.49 -10.09 42.02
CA ALA A 12 33.89 -9.57 40.80
C ALA A 12 32.89 -10.60 40.23
N LEU A 13 31.84 -10.91 40.98
CA LEU A 13 30.58 -11.40 40.41
C LEU A 13 29.71 -10.17 40.09
N LEU A 14 30.13 -9.40 39.08
CA LEU A 14 29.24 -8.46 38.39
C LEU A 14 28.54 -9.26 37.30
N GLY A 15 27.22 -9.32 37.39
CA GLY A 15 26.37 -10.11 36.52
C GLY A 15 26.61 -9.80 35.05
N LEU A 16 27.00 -10.83 34.30
CA LEU A 16 26.64 -10.96 32.90
C LEU A 16 25.13 -11.22 32.86
N ALA A 17 24.33 -10.18 33.06
CA ALA A 17 23.02 -10.16 32.43
C ALA A 17 23.31 -10.19 30.92
N SER A 18 23.23 -11.37 30.32
CA SER A 18 23.17 -11.50 28.87
C SER A 18 21.92 -10.75 28.43
N THR A 19 22.04 -9.46 28.15
CA THR A 19 21.13 -8.81 27.21
C THR A 19 21.37 -9.55 25.92
N ALA A 20 20.55 -10.56 25.63
CA ALA A 20 20.51 -11.18 24.32
C ALA A 20 20.18 -10.05 23.35
N ALA A 21 21.22 -9.45 22.76
CA ALA A 21 21.05 -8.52 21.67
C ALA A 21 20.34 -9.32 20.59
N PHE A 22 19.11 -8.93 20.28
CA PHE A 22 18.31 -9.60 19.27
C PHE A 22 19.03 -9.48 17.93
N ALA A 23 19.16 -10.59 17.19
CA ALA A 23 19.63 -10.51 15.82
C ALA A 23 18.59 -9.70 15.02
N ALA A 24 19.03 -8.80 14.15
CA ALA A 24 18.13 -8.14 13.20
C ALA A 24 17.64 -9.15 12.16
N LEU A 25 16.49 -8.89 11.54
CA LEU A 25 16.03 -9.69 10.40
C LEU A 25 17.04 -9.59 9.25
N SER A 26 17.37 -10.74 8.66
CA SER A 26 18.23 -10.82 7.49
C SER A 26 17.45 -10.54 6.20
N THR A 27 18.16 -10.33 5.08
CA THR A 27 17.53 -10.23 3.76
C THR A 27 16.71 -11.48 3.42
N ASP A 28 17.21 -12.67 3.74
CA ASP A 28 16.49 -13.93 3.48
C ASP A 28 15.20 -14.03 4.30
N ASP A 29 15.16 -13.44 5.51
CA ASP A 29 13.93 -13.38 6.30
C ASP A 29 12.87 -12.49 5.64
N TYR A 30 13.28 -11.37 5.02
CA TYR A 30 12.37 -10.53 4.24
C TYR A 30 11.90 -11.23 2.95
N VAL A 31 12.78 -12.00 2.29
CA VAL A 31 12.39 -12.83 1.13
C VAL A 31 11.34 -13.86 1.53
N GLU A 32 11.54 -14.58 2.64
CA GLU A 32 10.56 -15.55 3.13
C GLU A 32 9.24 -14.88 3.54
N ALA A 33 9.29 -13.71 4.19
CA ALA A 33 8.09 -12.93 4.50
C ALA A 33 7.32 -12.51 3.24
N ALA A 34 8.01 -12.01 2.21
CA ALA A 34 7.40 -11.62 0.94
C ALA A 34 6.78 -12.81 0.21
N TRP A 35 7.47 -13.95 0.18
CA TRP A 35 6.96 -15.20 -0.34
C TRP A 35 5.65 -15.63 0.37
N MET A 36 5.65 -15.69 1.70
CA MET A 36 4.47 -16.10 2.47
C MET A 36 3.28 -15.17 2.26
N THR A 37 3.50 -13.86 2.42
CA THR A 37 2.43 -12.85 2.38
C THR A 37 1.85 -12.65 0.98
N THR A 38 2.62 -12.88 -0.09
CA THR A 38 2.13 -12.90 -1.47
C THR A 38 1.30 -14.14 -1.76
N ARG A 39 1.77 -15.32 -1.33
CA ARG A 39 1.08 -16.60 -1.54
C ARG A 39 -0.25 -16.71 -0.79
N PHE A 40 -0.47 -15.89 0.25
CA PHE A 40 -1.75 -15.76 0.93
C PHE A 40 -2.90 -15.47 -0.05
N PHE A 41 -2.70 -14.62 -1.06
CA PHE A 41 -3.73 -14.30 -2.05
C PHE A 41 -4.17 -15.54 -2.87
N GLY A 42 -3.27 -16.51 -3.07
CA GLY A 42 -3.61 -17.80 -3.66
C GLY A 42 -4.53 -18.67 -2.79
N ALA A 43 -4.48 -18.51 -1.47
CA ALA A 43 -5.40 -19.18 -0.54
C ALA A 43 -6.80 -18.56 -0.56
N GLN A 44 -6.89 -17.29 -0.95
CA GLN A 44 -8.14 -16.55 -1.06
C GLN A 44 -8.88 -16.83 -2.38
N ARG A 45 -8.28 -17.51 -3.37
CA ARG A 45 -8.91 -17.68 -4.69
C ARG A 45 -10.24 -18.45 -4.65
N SER A 46 -11.31 -17.81 -5.12
CA SER A 46 -12.62 -18.37 -5.41
C SER A 46 -12.70 -18.83 -6.87
N GLY A 47 -13.55 -19.80 -7.21
CA GLY A 47 -13.76 -20.23 -8.60
C GLY A 47 -13.13 -21.59 -8.91
N GLU A 48 -12.76 -21.78 -10.18
CA GLU A 48 -12.13 -23.03 -10.68
C GLU A 48 -10.70 -23.25 -10.16
N GLY A 49 -10.17 -22.31 -9.37
CA GLY A 49 -8.83 -22.39 -8.83
C GLY A 49 -7.76 -21.95 -9.84
N PRO A 50 -6.48 -22.28 -9.57
CA PRO A 50 -6.03 -23.12 -8.45
C PRO A 50 -6.02 -22.34 -7.13
N ASN A 51 -6.58 -22.95 -6.09
CA ASN A 51 -6.47 -22.50 -4.70
C ASN A 51 -5.66 -23.54 -3.92
N TRP A 52 -4.46 -23.16 -3.45
CA TRP A 52 -3.54 -24.11 -2.84
C TRP A 52 -4.01 -24.62 -1.46
N ILE A 53 -4.86 -23.87 -0.76
CA ILE A 53 -5.38 -24.31 0.55
C ILE A 53 -6.41 -25.43 0.38
N LEU A 54 -7.15 -25.43 -0.73
CA LEU A 54 -8.12 -26.47 -1.08
C LEU A 54 -7.48 -27.75 -1.67
N ASP A 55 -6.18 -27.74 -1.96
CA ASP A 55 -5.49 -28.94 -2.47
C ASP A 55 -5.59 -30.13 -1.51
N GLY A 56 -5.98 -31.30 -2.00
CA GLY A 56 -6.19 -32.49 -1.17
C GLY A 56 -7.50 -32.52 -0.37
N THR A 57 -8.37 -31.52 -0.51
CA THR A 57 -9.77 -31.60 -0.02
C THR A 57 -10.67 -32.34 -1.03
N ASN A 58 -11.87 -32.75 -0.63
CA ASN A 58 -12.83 -33.37 -1.55
C ASN A 58 -13.37 -32.37 -2.59
N ASN A 59 -13.28 -31.07 -2.32
CA ASN A 59 -13.79 -30.00 -3.16
C ASN A 59 -12.68 -28.96 -3.46
N PRO A 60 -11.82 -29.20 -4.47
CA PRO A 60 -10.66 -28.34 -4.75
C PRO A 60 -11.01 -27.01 -5.46
N THR A 61 -12.29 -26.79 -5.80
CA THR A 61 -12.82 -25.59 -6.45
C THR A 61 -14.04 -25.09 -5.69
N SER A 62 -14.43 -23.83 -5.89
CA SER A 62 -15.53 -23.19 -5.17
C SER A 62 -16.29 -22.20 -6.05
N PHE A 63 -17.60 -22.02 -5.84
CA PHE A 63 -18.42 -20.99 -6.48
C PHE A 63 -18.24 -20.84 -8.01
N THR A 64 -18.10 -21.97 -8.73
CA THR A 64 -17.82 -21.97 -10.18
C THR A 64 -19.02 -21.54 -11.02
N LYS A 65 -20.22 -21.50 -10.43
CA LYS A 65 -21.48 -21.15 -11.09
C LYS A 65 -21.93 -19.71 -10.83
N ASP A 66 -21.10 -18.89 -10.18
CA ASP A 66 -21.37 -17.46 -9.98
C ASP A 66 -21.75 -16.80 -11.32
N SER A 67 -22.98 -16.30 -11.41
CA SER A 67 -23.55 -15.72 -12.61
C SER A 67 -24.43 -14.52 -12.27
N TYR A 68 -24.21 -13.40 -12.95
CA TYR A 68 -25.01 -12.19 -12.81
C TYR A 68 -25.51 -11.75 -14.20
N ASN A 69 -26.82 -11.56 -14.34
CA ASN A 69 -27.47 -11.27 -15.64
C ASN A 69 -27.05 -12.23 -16.77
N GLY A 70 -26.89 -13.52 -16.46
CA GLY A 70 -26.47 -14.55 -17.41
C GLY A 70 -24.99 -14.49 -17.82
N LYS A 71 -24.18 -13.64 -17.19
CA LYS A 71 -22.73 -13.53 -17.39
C LYS A 71 -21.99 -14.25 -16.27
N ASN A 72 -20.97 -15.02 -16.63
CA ASN A 72 -20.07 -15.64 -15.66
C ASN A 72 -19.28 -14.56 -14.90
N VAL A 73 -19.38 -14.57 -13.58
CA VAL A 73 -18.64 -13.69 -12.66
C VAL A 73 -17.91 -14.47 -11.57
N SER A 74 -17.60 -15.74 -11.83
CA SER A 74 -16.75 -16.59 -10.97
C SER A 74 -15.28 -16.16 -11.02
N GLY A 75 -14.53 -16.50 -9.97
CA GLY A 75 -13.15 -16.05 -9.77
C GLY A 75 -13.01 -15.01 -8.66
N GLY A 76 -11.78 -14.51 -8.52
CA GLY A 76 -11.36 -13.46 -7.60
C GLY A 76 -11.02 -13.97 -6.19
N TRP A 77 -10.73 -13.08 -5.26
CA TRP A 77 -10.31 -13.42 -3.90
C TRP A 77 -11.44 -13.32 -2.87
N PHE A 78 -11.58 -14.25 -1.94
CA PHE A 78 -12.37 -14.06 -0.73
C PHE A 78 -11.80 -12.91 0.12
N ASP A 79 -12.68 -12.24 0.86
CA ASP A 79 -12.33 -11.05 1.63
C ASP A 79 -11.36 -11.36 2.79
N CYS A 80 -11.82 -12.20 3.73
CA CYS A 80 -11.10 -12.51 4.95
C CYS A 80 -11.06 -14.03 5.20
N GLY A 81 -11.42 -14.46 6.41
CA GLY A 81 -11.55 -15.88 6.76
C GLY A 81 -12.85 -16.54 6.32
N ASP A 82 -13.75 -15.77 5.71
CA ASP A 82 -15.04 -16.16 5.15
C ASP A 82 -14.97 -16.40 3.64
N HIS A 83 -16.11 -16.62 2.97
CA HIS A 83 -16.15 -16.80 1.52
C HIS A 83 -16.99 -15.76 0.78
N VAL A 84 -17.37 -14.68 1.46
CA VAL A 84 -17.96 -13.53 0.79
C VAL A 84 -16.88 -12.75 0.06
N MET A 85 -17.29 -12.16 -1.05
CA MET A 85 -16.44 -11.32 -1.87
C MET A 85 -16.94 -9.89 -1.81
N TYR A 86 -16.33 -9.08 -0.96
CA TYR A 86 -16.65 -7.66 -0.79
C TYR A 86 -15.75 -6.81 -1.68
N GLY A 87 -16.33 -6.13 -2.67
CA GLY A 87 -15.56 -5.35 -3.63
C GLY A 87 -14.82 -4.17 -3.02
N GLN A 88 -15.27 -3.66 -1.87
CA GLN A 88 -14.60 -2.56 -1.17
C GLN A 88 -13.17 -2.92 -0.74
N SER A 89 -13.00 -4.06 -0.07
CA SER A 89 -11.70 -4.54 0.41
C SER A 89 -10.87 -5.14 -0.72
N GLN A 90 -11.48 -5.91 -1.61
CA GLN A 90 -10.81 -6.50 -2.79
C GLN A 90 -10.28 -5.41 -3.73
N GLY A 91 -11.10 -4.41 -4.05
CA GLY A 91 -10.72 -3.31 -4.93
C GLY A 91 -9.53 -2.55 -4.35
N PHE A 92 -9.58 -2.23 -3.06
CA PHE A 92 -8.47 -1.63 -2.33
C PHE A 92 -7.20 -2.51 -2.39
N ALA A 93 -7.29 -3.77 -1.99
CA ALA A 93 -6.15 -4.67 -1.88
C ALA A 93 -5.49 -4.91 -3.25
N SER A 94 -6.30 -5.15 -4.28
CA SER A 94 -5.83 -5.41 -5.63
C SER A 94 -5.17 -4.18 -6.28
N TYR A 95 -5.70 -2.97 -6.06
CA TYR A 95 -5.02 -1.76 -6.52
C TYR A 95 -3.70 -1.51 -5.78
N VAL A 96 -3.68 -1.66 -4.45
CA VAL A 96 -2.46 -1.51 -3.64
C VAL A 96 -1.35 -2.46 -4.12
N LEU A 97 -1.68 -3.73 -4.36
CA LEU A 97 -0.73 -4.71 -4.89
C LEU A 97 -0.26 -4.38 -6.30
N ALA A 98 -1.18 -3.98 -7.19
CA ALA A 98 -0.82 -3.64 -8.57
C ALA A 98 0.11 -2.42 -8.61
N LEU A 99 -0.19 -1.40 -7.79
CA LEU A 99 0.66 -0.24 -7.63
C LEU A 99 2.03 -0.62 -7.06
N ALA A 100 2.07 -1.44 -6.00
CA ALA A 100 3.32 -1.93 -5.44
C ALA A 100 4.18 -2.64 -6.50
N TYR A 101 3.56 -3.53 -7.28
CA TYR A 101 4.23 -4.23 -8.39
C TYR A 101 4.79 -3.25 -9.42
N ALA A 102 4.06 -2.18 -9.74
CA ALA A 102 4.50 -1.16 -10.68
C ALA A 102 5.68 -0.31 -10.17
N GLU A 103 5.69 0.03 -8.88
CA GLU A 103 6.70 0.93 -8.31
C GLU A 103 7.96 0.21 -7.80
N PHE A 104 7.81 -1.05 -7.36
CA PHE A 104 8.83 -1.86 -6.70
C PHE A 104 9.08 -3.20 -7.40
N THR A 105 8.92 -3.27 -8.72
CA THR A 105 8.98 -4.52 -9.51
C THR A 105 10.17 -5.41 -9.16
N GLU A 106 11.36 -4.82 -9.00
CA GLU A 106 12.61 -5.54 -8.70
C GLU A 106 12.61 -6.21 -7.32
N GLY A 107 11.68 -5.86 -6.43
CA GLY A 107 11.53 -6.52 -5.13
C GLY A 107 10.64 -7.76 -5.13
N PHE A 108 9.95 -8.08 -6.23
CA PHE A 108 9.06 -9.24 -6.31
C PHE A 108 9.72 -10.39 -7.07
N TYR A 109 9.82 -11.57 -6.46
CA TYR A 109 10.61 -12.68 -6.99
C TYR A 109 9.74 -13.64 -7.83
N ASP A 110 10.39 -14.61 -8.46
CA ASP A 110 9.82 -15.79 -9.11
C ASP A 110 10.31 -17.01 -8.32
N LEU A 111 9.49 -17.48 -7.38
CA LEU A 111 9.83 -18.55 -6.44
C LEU A 111 8.87 -19.73 -6.54
N TYR A 112 7.68 -19.53 -7.12
CA TYR A 112 6.69 -20.58 -7.27
C TYR A 112 5.86 -20.41 -8.54
N THR A 113 5.12 -21.46 -8.91
CA THR A 113 4.15 -21.36 -10.00
C THR A 113 2.80 -20.91 -9.45
N GLY A 114 2.16 -19.94 -10.08
CA GLY A 114 0.84 -19.44 -9.69
C GLY A 114 -0.26 -20.49 -9.79
N ASP A 115 0.01 -21.63 -10.46
CA ASP A 115 -0.86 -22.80 -10.44
C ASP A 115 -0.62 -23.78 -9.27
N TYR A 116 0.44 -23.53 -8.50
CA TYR A 116 0.92 -24.27 -7.34
C TYR A 116 1.20 -25.76 -7.63
N THR A 117 1.41 -26.13 -8.89
CA THR A 117 1.71 -27.51 -9.29
C THR A 117 3.09 -27.96 -8.84
N ASP A 118 4.03 -27.02 -8.70
CA ASP A 118 5.35 -27.22 -8.11
C ASP A 118 5.29 -27.74 -6.67
N TYR A 119 4.48 -27.12 -5.81
CA TYR A 119 4.27 -27.55 -4.43
C TYR A 119 3.60 -28.91 -4.33
N LYS A 120 2.63 -29.17 -5.22
CA LYS A 120 1.98 -30.49 -5.29
C LYS A 120 2.97 -31.58 -5.69
N ALA A 121 3.83 -31.28 -6.67
CA ALA A 121 4.85 -32.21 -7.15
C ALA A 121 5.93 -32.46 -6.09
N SER A 122 6.39 -31.42 -5.39
CA SER A 122 7.43 -31.53 -4.36
C SER A 122 6.92 -32.10 -3.04
N LYS A 123 5.62 -31.92 -2.74
CA LYS A 123 4.99 -32.19 -1.44
C LYS A 123 5.62 -31.40 -0.28
N ASP A 124 6.36 -30.33 -0.59
CA ASP A 124 6.97 -29.43 0.37
C ASP A 124 6.36 -28.05 0.17
N TYR A 125 5.45 -27.65 1.05
CA TYR A 125 4.76 -26.36 0.98
C TYR A 125 5.54 -25.21 1.65
N SER A 126 6.79 -25.44 2.05
CA SER A 126 7.72 -24.37 2.43
C SER A 126 8.29 -23.67 1.18
N MET A 127 8.96 -22.52 1.36
CA MET A 127 9.58 -21.77 0.26
C MET A 127 10.47 -22.62 -0.66
N LYS A 128 11.11 -23.68 -0.13
CA LYS A 128 12.04 -24.53 -0.88
C LYS A 128 11.36 -25.45 -1.90
N GLY A 129 10.09 -25.77 -1.70
CA GLY A 129 9.36 -26.67 -2.58
C GLY A 129 8.81 -25.99 -3.83
N GLY A 130 8.83 -24.65 -3.87
CA GLY A 130 8.43 -23.87 -5.04
C GLY A 130 9.47 -23.93 -6.16
N LYS A 131 9.03 -23.67 -7.39
CA LYS A 131 9.91 -23.58 -8.56
C LYS A 131 9.55 -22.37 -9.42
N PRO A 132 10.56 -21.65 -9.91
CA PRO A 132 10.31 -20.53 -10.81
C PRO A 132 9.71 -21.00 -12.13
N ASN A 133 8.80 -20.20 -12.70
CA ASN A 133 8.18 -20.45 -14.00
C ASN A 133 8.42 -19.34 -15.03
N LYS A 134 9.32 -18.40 -14.74
CA LYS A 134 9.59 -17.20 -15.54
C LYS A 134 8.44 -16.19 -15.51
N GLU A 135 7.69 -16.16 -14.42
CA GLU A 135 6.69 -15.16 -14.10
C GLU A 135 6.90 -14.71 -12.65
N ARG A 136 6.75 -13.41 -12.34
CA ARG A 136 6.90 -12.97 -10.95
C ARG A 136 5.67 -13.43 -10.14
N ASP A 137 5.91 -13.95 -8.94
CA ASP A 137 4.90 -14.50 -8.03
C ASP A 137 3.68 -13.57 -7.87
N LEU A 138 3.93 -12.27 -7.61
CA LEU A 138 2.86 -11.28 -7.42
C LEU A 138 2.07 -11.01 -8.70
N LEU A 139 2.70 -11.09 -9.88
CA LEU A 139 1.99 -10.88 -11.15
C LEU A 139 1.00 -12.02 -11.42
N GLU A 140 1.32 -13.25 -11.03
CA GLU A 140 0.39 -14.37 -11.15
C GLU A 140 -0.83 -14.21 -10.24
N GLU A 141 -0.64 -13.73 -9.01
CA GLU A 141 -1.76 -13.40 -8.12
C GLU A 141 -2.60 -12.26 -8.69
N LEU A 142 -1.96 -11.17 -9.14
CA LEU A 142 -2.65 -10.02 -9.71
C LEU A 142 -3.47 -10.39 -10.96
N ARG A 143 -2.97 -11.27 -11.84
CA ARG A 143 -3.72 -11.73 -13.01
C ARG A 143 -5.01 -12.45 -12.62
N TYR A 144 -5.00 -13.23 -11.54
CA TYR A 144 -6.19 -13.92 -11.06
C TYR A 144 -7.31 -12.95 -10.71
N GLU A 145 -6.97 -11.90 -9.96
CA GLU A 145 -7.92 -10.88 -9.55
C GLU A 145 -8.29 -9.93 -10.70
N ALA A 146 -7.34 -9.59 -11.58
CA ALA A 146 -7.60 -8.78 -12.77
C ALA A 146 -8.62 -9.46 -13.69
N ASP A 147 -8.49 -10.78 -13.89
CA ASP A 147 -9.43 -11.56 -14.69
C ASP A 147 -10.83 -11.61 -14.05
N PHE A 148 -10.93 -11.56 -12.72
CA PHE A 148 -12.20 -11.36 -12.04
C PHE A 148 -12.76 -9.95 -12.29
N TRP A 149 -11.96 -8.90 -12.15
CA TRP A 149 -12.42 -7.53 -12.41
C TRP A 149 -12.88 -7.31 -13.84
N VAL A 150 -12.27 -7.98 -14.82
CA VAL A 150 -12.75 -8.00 -16.22
C VAL A 150 -14.16 -8.59 -16.32
N LYS A 151 -14.46 -9.65 -15.58
CA LYS A 151 -15.81 -10.25 -15.54
C LYS A 151 -16.80 -9.37 -14.78
N ALA A 152 -16.36 -8.72 -13.70
CA ALA A 152 -17.19 -7.85 -12.88
C ALA A 152 -17.56 -6.54 -13.59
N ALA A 153 -16.67 -6.01 -14.44
CA ALA A 153 -16.88 -4.84 -15.28
C ALA A 153 -17.65 -5.18 -16.57
N ILE A 154 -18.95 -5.49 -16.43
CA ILE A 154 -19.78 -6.00 -17.53
C ILE A 154 -20.01 -4.94 -18.60
N ASP A 155 -20.49 -3.75 -18.19
CA ASP A 155 -20.67 -2.58 -19.05
C ASP A 155 -20.78 -1.29 -18.22
N GLY A 156 -20.94 -0.13 -18.86
CA GLY A 156 -21.00 1.17 -18.19
C GLY A 156 -22.16 1.37 -17.21
N ASN A 157 -23.13 0.46 -17.18
CA ASN A 157 -24.30 0.46 -16.28
C ASN A 157 -24.39 -0.83 -15.43
N ASN A 158 -23.48 -1.79 -15.59
CA ASN A 158 -23.51 -3.06 -14.86
C ASN A 158 -22.11 -3.37 -14.34
N PHE A 159 -21.94 -3.26 -13.02
CA PHE A 159 -20.71 -3.63 -12.32
C PHE A 159 -21.05 -4.50 -11.10
N VAL A 160 -20.35 -5.63 -10.92
CA VAL A 160 -20.51 -6.51 -9.75
C VAL A 160 -19.66 -6.00 -8.59
N THR A 161 -20.29 -5.78 -7.45
CA THR A 161 -19.65 -5.18 -6.27
C THR A 161 -19.58 -6.11 -5.06
N VAL A 162 -20.50 -7.05 -4.91
CA VAL A 162 -20.48 -8.05 -3.81
C VAL A 162 -20.94 -9.41 -4.34
N LYS A 163 -20.31 -10.51 -3.92
CA LYS A 163 -20.81 -11.88 -4.14
C LYS A 163 -20.86 -12.64 -2.82
N GLY A 164 -22.03 -13.17 -2.47
CA GLY A 164 -22.32 -13.83 -1.20
C GLY A 164 -23.17 -12.97 -0.26
N ASP A 165 -23.83 -13.64 0.67
CA ASP A 165 -24.51 -13.03 1.81
C ASP A 165 -23.70 -13.33 3.07
N GLY A 166 -23.17 -12.30 3.72
CA GLY A 166 -22.31 -12.44 4.90
C GLY A 166 -23.01 -13.15 6.06
N ASN A 167 -24.29 -12.87 6.30
CA ASN A 167 -25.00 -13.49 7.41
C ASN A 167 -25.17 -14.99 7.20
N ALA A 168 -25.49 -15.43 5.98
CA ALA A 168 -25.62 -16.84 5.62
C ALA A 168 -24.27 -17.57 5.57
N ASP A 169 -23.26 -16.96 4.96
CA ASP A 169 -21.88 -17.50 4.91
C ASP A 169 -21.33 -17.72 6.32
N HIS A 170 -21.54 -16.74 7.22
CA HIS A 170 -20.97 -16.75 8.56
C HIS A 170 -21.61 -17.79 9.50
N GLN A 171 -22.70 -18.46 9.08
CA GLN A 171 -23.28 -19.59 9.84
C GLN A 171 -22.51 -20.91 9.68
N LYS A 172 -21.57 -21.00 8.72
CA LYS A 172 -20.86 -22.25 8.43
C LYS A 172 -19.36 -22.09 8.54
N TRP A 173 -18.70 -23.11 9.06
CA TRP A 173 -17.25 -23.13 9.25
C TRP A 173 -16.57 -24.26 8.44
N VAL A 174 -16.77 -24.28 7.13
CA VAL A 174 -16.19 -25.27 6.21
C VAL A 174 -15.27 -24.62 5.18
N THR A 175 -14.49 -25.38 4.42
CA THR A 175 -13.74 -24.84 3.28
C THR A 175 -14.68 -24.25 2.22
N ALA A 176 -14.18 -23.32 1.40
CA ALA A 176 -14.95 -22.72 0.31
C ALA A 176 -15.53 -23.76 -0.65
N GLY A 177 -14.76 -24.83 -0.91
CA GLY A 177 -15.20 -25.92 -1.77
C GLY A 177 -16.39 -26.68 -1.19
N ALA A 178 -16.35 -27.01 0.10
CA ALA A 178 -17.48 -27.63 0.79
C ALA A 178 -18.69 -26.68 0.89
N MET A 179 -18.46 -25.39 1.21
CA MET A 179 -19.54 -24.40 1.27
C MET A 179 -20.27 -24.27 -0.08
N SER A 180 -19.55 -24.31 -1.20
CA SER A 180 -20.16 -24.23 -2.54
C SER A 180 -21.17 -25.35 -2.83
N LYS A 181 -21.15 -26.46 -2.08
CA LYS A 181 -22.11 -27.57 -2.20
C LYS A 181 -23.34 -27.43 -1.29
N LEU A 182 -23.35 -26.46 -0.39
CA LEU A 182 -24.48 -26.18 0.49
C LEU A 182 -25.56 -25.37 -0.24
N GLY A 183 -26.71 -25.16 0.43
CA GLY A 183 -27.77 -24.30 -0.10
C GLY A 183 -27.44 -22.81 0.06
N SER A 184 -28.13 -21.96 -0.71
CA SER A 184 -27.96 -20.51 -0.68
C SER A 184 -28.16 -19.89 0.71
N GLY A 185 -29.09 -20.43 1.51
CA GLY A 185 -29.32 -20.01 2.90
C GLY A 185 -28.20 -20.38 3.88
N GLU A 186 -27.18 -21.10 3.43
CA GLU A 186 -25.99 -21.50 4.18
C GLU A 186 -24.70 -20.98 3.52
N GLY A 187 -24.83 -19.95 2.65
CA GLY A 187 -23.72 -19.36 1.90
C GLY A 187 -23.30 -20.11 0.64
N GLY A 188 -23.96 -21.23 0.30
CA GLY A 188 -23.62 -22.07 -0.86
C GLY A 188 -24.20 -21.61 -2.20
N GLU A 189 -24.08 -22.44 -3.23
CA GLU A 189 -24.53 -22.09 -4.60
C GLU A 189 -26.03 -22.36 -4.84
N PRO A 190 -26.75 -21.49 -5.58
CA PRO A 190 -26.31 -20.18 -6.04
C PRO A 190 -26.30 -19.16 -4.89
N ARG A 191 -25.24 -18.36 -4.80
CA ARG A 191 -25.14 -17.27 -3.81
C ARG A 191 -25.68 -15.94 -4.37
N SER A 192 -26.07 -15.03 -3.48
CA SER A 192 -26.50 -13.68 -3.85
C SER A 192 -25.35 -12.91 -4.53
N ILE A 193 -25.67 -12.07 -5.52
CA ILE A 193 -24.69 -11.22 -6.19
C ILE A 193 -25.28 -9.82 -6.34
N THR A 194 -24.58 -8.82 -5.80
CA THR A 194 -24.94 -7.41 -5.89
C THR A 194 -24.20 -6.78 -7.06
N GLY A 195 -24.95 -6.48 -8.12
CA GLY A 195 -24.47 -5.68 -9.24
C GLY A 195 -25.34 -4.44 -9.46
N ASN A 196 -24.83 -3.49 -10.24
CA ASN A 196 -25.49 -2.21 -10.53
C ASN A 196 -25.85 -1.40 -9.25
N ALA A 197 -24.97 -1.45 -8.24
CA ALA A 197 -25.12 -0.66 -7.02
C ALA A 197 -24.74 0.81 -7.25
N ASN A 198 -25.31 1.73 -6.48
CA ASN A 198 -24.80 3.11 -6.43
C ASN A 198 -23.47 3.12 -5.67
N ASP A 199 -22.39 2.80 -6.38
CA ASP A 199 -21.02 2.66 -5.88
C ASP A 199 -20.06 3.30 -6.89
N SER A 200 -19.28 4.28 -6.45
CA SER A 200 -18.21 4.90 -7.24
C SER A 200 -16.83 4.38 -6.82
N TYR A 201 -16.69 4.00 -5.55
CA TYR A 201 -15.42 3.62 -4.93
C TYR A 201 -14.88 2.30 -5.48
N THR A 202 -15.66 1.22 -5.37
CA THR A 202 -15.27 -0.14 -5.79
C THR A 202 -14.88 -0.20 -7.27
N PRO A 203 -15.75 0.24 -8.22
CA PRO A 203 -15.38 0.26 -9.64
C PRO A 203 -14.22 1.21 -9.95
N GLY A 204 -14.03 2.28 -9.16
CA GLY A 204 -12.87 3.16 -9.28
C GLY A 204 -11.57 2.45 -8.92
N MET A 205 -11.54 1.74 -7.79
CA MET A 205 -10.38 0.95 -7.38
C MET A 205 -10.07 -0.18 -8.37
N ALA A 206 -11.09 -0.90 -8.85
CA ALA A 206 -10.94 -1.92 -9.89
C ALA A 206 -10.40 -1.32 -11.20
N ALA A 207 -10.88 -0.14 -11.61
CA ALA A 207 -10.37 0.57 -12.78
C ALA A 207 -8.91 0.98 -12.62
N ALA A 208 -8.51 1.46 -11.44
CA ALA A 208 -7.12 1.81 -11.14
C ALA A 208 -6.21 0.58 -11.22
N MET A 209 -6.60 -0.52 -10.58
CA MET A 209 -5.90 -1.80 -10.64
C MET A 209 -5.73 -2.30 -12.09
N LEU A 210 -6.83 -2.36 -12.85
CA LEU A 210 -6.82 -2.81 -14.24
C LEU A 210 -5.99 -1.90 -15.15
N ALA A 211 -5.99 -0.57 -14.91
CA ALA A 211 -5.15 0.37 -15.64
C ALA A 211 -3.66 0.14 -15.36
N VAL A 212 -3.29 -0.20 -14.12
CA VAL A 212 -1.91 -0.59 -13.77
C VAL A 212 -1.55 -1.91 -14.45
N MET A 213 -2.42 -2.93 -14.37
CA MET A 213 -2.20 -4.22 -15.04
C MET A 213 -2.07 -4.07 -16.56
N ALA A 214 -2.85 -3.19 -17.17
CA ALA A 214 -2.74 -2.88 -18.60
C ALA A 214 -1.37 -2.28 -18.99
N ARG A 215 -0.68 -1.66 -18.04
CA ARG A 215 0.66 -1.09 -18.22
C ARG A 215 1.78 -2.07 -17.88
N MET A 216 1.54 -2.96 -16.91
CA MET A 216 2.57 -3.81 -16.28
C MET A 216 2.54 -5.28 -16.71
N ASP A 217 1.46 -5.78 -17.33
CA ASP A 217 1.45 -7.16 -17.82
C ASP A 217 2.33 -7.26 -19.10
N PRO A 218 3.26 -8.23 -19.19
CA PRO A 218 4.10 -8.40 -20.38
C PRO A 218 3.33 -8.92 -21.61
N GLU A 219 2.14 -9.49 -21.46
CA GLU A 219 1.34 -10.03 -22.56
C GLU A 219 0.42 -8.96 -23.17
N GLU A 220 0.61 -8.63 -24.45
CA GLU A 220 -0.18 -7.60 -25.13
C GLU A 220 -1.70 -7.86 -25.13
N SER A 221 -2.09 -9.15 -25.15
CA SER A 221 -3.49 -9.56 -25.06
C SER A 221 -4.09 -9.21 -23.69
N ASN A 222 -3.33 -9.42 -22.61
CA ASN A 222 -3.71 -9.01 -21.27
C ASN A 222 -3.73 -7.49 -21.15
N GLN A 223 -2.72 -6.79 -21.68
CA GLN A 223 -2.69 -5.33 -21.68
C GLN A 223 -3.97 -4.73 -22.29
N LYS A 224 -4.37 -5.22 -23.46
CA LYS A 224 -5.60 -4.77 -24.14
C LYS A 224 -6.85 -5.14 -23.33
N LYS A 225 -6.97 -6.39 -22.90
CA LYS A 225 -8.10 -6.90 -22.11
C LYS A 225 -8.33 -6.05 -20.85
N TYR A 226 -7.25 -5.79 -20.09
CA TYR A 226 -7.33 -5.02 -18.86
C TYR A 226 -7.59 -3.54 -19.12
N LEU A 227 -7.03 -2.94 -20.19
CA LEU A 227 -7.33 -1.54 -20.52
C LEU A 227 -8.79 -1.34 -20.91
N ASP A 228 -9.36 -2.25 -21.71
CA ASP A 228 -10.76 -2.18 -22.13
C ASP A 228 -11.68 -2.27 -20.90
N ALA A 229 -11.42 -3.21 -19.98
CA ALA A 229 -12.18 -3.34 -18.74
C ALA A 229 -11.98 -2.15 -17.79
N ALA A 230 -10.77 -1.58 -17.68
CA ALA A 230 -10.49 -0.39 -16.88
C ALA A 230 -11.35 0.79 -17.32
N LYS A 231 -11.51 0.99 -18.63
CA LYS A 231 -12.37 2.04 -19.20
C LYS A 231 -13.85 1.82 -18.87
N VAL A 232 -14.32 0.57 -18.90
CA VAL A 232 -15.69 0.21 -18.51
C VAL A 232 -15.92 0.51 -17.03
N ALA A 233 -15.05 0.01 -16.15
CA ALA A 233 -15.13 0.22 -14.72
C ALA A 233 -15.06 1.72 -14.35
N TYR A 234 -14.18 2.49 -14.99
CA TYR A 234 -14.10 3.93 -14.79
C TYR A 234 -15.37 4.65 -15.25
N SER A 235 -15.90 4.30 -16.42
CA SER A 235 -17.17 4.87 -16.91
C SER A 235 -18.31 4.62 -15.92
N TYR A 236 -18.39 3.43 -15.34
CA TYR A 236 -19.36 3.13 -14.30
C TYR A 236 -19.12 4.01 -13.06
N SER A 237 -17.88 4.04 -12.55
CA SER A 237 -17.49 4.80 -11.36
C SER A 237 -17.83 6.29 -11.47
N LYS A 238 -17.59 6.93 -12.63
CA LYS A 238 -17.93 8.34 -12.88
C LYS A 238 -19.42 8.66 -12.79
N ASN A 239 -20.27 7.70 -13.15
CA ASN A 239 -21.73 7.89 -13.24
C ASN A 239 -22.47 7.55 -11.95
N HIS A 240 -21.76 7.01 -10.94
CA HIS A 240 -22.31 6.60 -9.66
C HIS A 240 -21.67 7.38 -8.51
N LYS A 241 -22.19 7.20 -7.30
CA LYS A 241 -21.69 7.84 -6.08
C LYS A 241 -21.72 6.85 -4.94
N GLY A 242 -20.89 7.07 -3.93
CA GLY A 242 -20.96 6.30 -2.69
C GLY A 242 -20.27 4.95 -2.80
N VAL A 243 -20.72 4.01 -1.96
CA VAL A 243 -20.18 2.66 -1.78
C VAL A 243 -21.35 1.70 -1.70
N THR A 244 -21.20 0.50 -2.24
CA THR A 244 -22.24 -0.54 -2.23
C THR A 244 -22.65 -0.93 -0.79
N ASN A 245 -23.87 -1.44 -0.65
CA ASN A 245 -24.34 -2.00 0.62
C ASN A 245 -23.86 -3.46 0.75
N SER A 246 -23.20 -3.76 1.85
CA SER A 246 -22.59 -5.06 2.13
C SER A 246 -23.21 -5.75 3.36
N GLY A 247 -24.47 -5.42 3.72
CA GLY A 247 -25.27 -6.20 4.66
C GLY A 247 -24.78 -6.12 6.12
N ASN A 248 -24.45 -4.91 6.58
CA ASN A 248 -23.78 -4.56 7.86
C ASN A 248 -22.26 -4.81 7.90
N PHE A 249 -21.70 -5.38 6.84
CA PHE A 249 -20.27 -5.37 6.59
C PHE A 249 -19.93 -4.17 5.69
N TYR A 250 -18.73 -3.60 5.80
CA TYR A 250 -18.26 -2.49 4.94
C TYR A 250 -19.27 -1.35 4.75
N GLU A 251 -19.86 -0.85 5.85
CA GLU A 251 -20.94 0.12 5.76
C GLU A 251 -20.46 1.46 5.19
N SER A 252 -21.29 2.07 4.34
CA SER A 252 -20.98 3.35 3.69
C SER A 252 -20.61 4.49 4.67
N THR A 253 -21.11 4.44 5.91
CA THR A 253 -20.79 5.41 6.98
C THR A 253 -19.31 5.39 7.36
N TRP A 254 -18.60 4.26 7.17
CA TRP A 254 -17.19 4.12 7.53
C TRP A 254 -16.26 4.94 6.62
N TRP A 255 -16.70 5.27 5.40
CA TRP A 255 -15.99 6.18 4.51
C TRP A 255 -16.10 7.63 4.96
N ASP A 256 -17.10 8.00 5.78
CA ASP A 256 -17.31 9.39 6.25
C ASP A 256 -17.27 10.41 5.10
N GLY A 257 -17.83 10.04 3.94
CA GLY A 257 -17.84 10.86 2.72
C GLY A 257 -16.57 10.84 1.88
N ARG A 258 -15.55 10.06 2.24
CA ARG A 258 -14.29 9.89 1.49
C ARG A 258 -14.43 8.92 0.30
N THR A 259 -15.43 9.07 -0.55
CA THR A 259 -15.72 8.07 -1.63
C THR A 259 -15.16 8.46 -3.00
N GLN A 260 -14.61 9.67 -3.13
CA GLN A 260 -14.04 10.21 -4.37
C GLN A 260 -12.61 9.72 -4.66
N ASP A 261 -11.95 9.12 -3.67
CA ASP A 261 -10.59 8.57 -3.80
C ASP A 261 -10.52 7.45 -4.85
N GLY A 262 -11.51 6.55 -4.91
CA GLY A 262 -11.57 5.50 -5.92
C GLY A 262 -11.60 6.04 -7.36
N VAL A 263 -12.48 6.99 -7.67
CA VAL A 263 -12.60 7.58 -9.03
C VAL A 263 -11.40 8.48 -9.37
N PHE A 264 -10.82 9.15 -8.38
CA PHE A 264 -9.55 9.89 -8.54
C PHE A 264 -8.42 8.95 -8.98
N LEU A 265 -8.18 7.86 -8.23
CA LEU A 265 -7.11 6.91 -8.51
C LEU A 265 -7.30 6.23 -9.87
N ALA A 266 -8.55 5.93 -10.25
CA ALA A 266 -8.88 5.42 -11.58
C ALA A 266 -8.45 6.39 -12.70
N ALA A 267 -8.83 7.67 -12.58
CA ALA A 267 -8.48 8.68 -13.56
C ALA A 267 -6.95 8.90 -13.63
N LEU A 268 -6.28 8.93 -12.48
CA LEU A 268 -4.83 9.05 -12.39
C LEU A 268 -4.12 7.89 -13.10
N GLU A 269 -4.51 6.64 -12.83
CA GLU A 269 -3.87 5.48 -13.45
C GLU A 269 -4.21 5.34 -14.93
N LEU A 270 -5.43 5.66 -15.35
CA LEU A 270 -5.79 5.72 -16.76
C LEU A 270 -4.97 6.77 -17.51
N TYR A 271 -4.70 7.93 -16.91
CA TYR A 271 -3.76 8.90 -17.47
C TYR A 271 -2.35 8.32 -17.55
N ARG A 272 -1.83 7.73 -16.47
CA ARG A 272 -0.48 7.14 -16.45
C ARG A 272 -0.30 6.07 -17.53
N THR A 273 -1.33 5.29 -17.80
CA THR A 273 -1.35 4.20 -18.79
C THR A 273 -1.59 4.65 -20.23
N THR A 274 -2.50 5.61 -20.46
CA THR A 274 -2.92 6.00 -21.83
C THR A 274 -2.31 7.30 -22.33
N LYS A 275 -1.86 8.17 -21.41
CA LYS A 275 -1.48 9.57 -21.66
C LYS A 275 -2.60 10.44 -22.24
N ASP A 276 -3.86 10.00 -22.16
CA ASP A 276 -5.00 10.82 -22.57
C ASP A 276 -5.26 11.93 -21.54
N GLU A 277 -5.07 13.18 -21.95
CA GLU A 277 -5.20 14.37 -21.10
C GLU A 277 -6.62 14.57 -20.53
N SER A 278 -7.65 13.92 -21.09
CA SER A 278 -8.99 13.93 -20.49
C SER A 278 -9.00 13.27 -19.10
N TYR A 279 -8.26 12.17 -18.91
CA TYR A 279 -8.13 11.52 -17.61
C TYR A 279 -7.33 12.36 -16.63
N LYS A 280 -6.31 13.09 -17.08
CA LYS A 280 -5.55 14.01 -16.22
C LYS A 280 -6.44 15.15 -15.71
N LYS A 281 -7.28 15.70 -16.60
CA LYS A 281 -8.26 16.74 -16.24
C LYS A 281 -9.26 16.23 -15.23
N ASP A 282 -9.79 15.02 -15.43
CA ASP A 282 -10.68 14.37 -14.48
C ASP A 282 -9.98 14.14 -13.13
N ALA A 283 -8.76 13.58 -13.13
CA ALA A 283 -7.98 13.33 -11.92
C ALA A 283 -7.74 14.63 -11.13
N THR A 284 -7.36 15.72 -11.80
CA THR A 284 -7.16 17.03 -11.14
C THR A 284 -8.45 17.50 -10.46
N LYS A 285 -9.59 17.39 -11.16
CA LYS A 285 -10.89 17.76 -10.60
C LYS A 285 -11.25 16.90 -9.38
N TYR A 286 -11.12 15.58 -9.49
CA TYR A 286 -11.47 14.69 -8.38
C TYR A 286 -10.54 14.86 -7.19
N PHE A 287 -9.27 15.19 -7.43
CA PHE A 287 -8.31 15.51 -6.36
C PHE A 287 -8.77 16.71 -5.53
N ASP A 288 -9.23 17.79 -6.17
CA ASP A 288 -9.74 18.98 -5.48
C ASP A 288 -10.99 18.70 -4.63
N ASP A 289 -11.77 17.67 -4.99
CA ASP A 289 -12.97 17.23 -4.27
C ASP A 289 -12.66 16.27 -3.10
N LEU A 290 -11.40 15.83 -2.94
CA LEU A 290 -11.01 14.89 -1.89
C LEU A 290 -11.17 15.49 -0.49
N GLN A 291 -11.58 14.64 0.45
CA GLN A 291 -11.80 15.02 1.84
C GLN A 291 -10.50 14.94 2.66
N PHE A 292 -9.51 15.78 2.36
CA PHE A 292 -8.18 15.74 2.99
C PHE A 292 -8.22 15.78 4.52
N VAL A 293 -9.01 16.71 5.09
CA VAL A 293 -9.17 16.84 6.55
C VAL A 293 -9.69 15.55 7.16
N LYS A 294 -10.68 14.89 6.55
CA LYS A 294 -11.22 13.64 7.06
C LYS A 294 -10.27 12.46 6.83
N GLY A 295 -9.42 12.53 5.80
CA GLY A 295 -8.48 11.47 5.43
C GLY A 295 -7.25 11.38 6.34
N MET A 296 -6.91 12.44 7.08
CA MET A 296 -5.71 12.47 7.92
C MET A 296 -5.93 12.11 9.40
N TYR A 297 -7.17 11.88 9.82
CA TYR A 297 -7.50 11.54 11.21
C TYR A 297 -7.99 10.10 11.36
N THR A 298 -7.60 9.19 10.47
CA THR A 298 -7.86 7.75 10.65
C THR A 298 -6.59 6.93 10.36
N ARG A 299 -6.55 6.18 9.26
CA ARG A 299 -5.42 5.40 8.76
C ARG A 299 -5.66 5.11 7.28
N PHE A 300 -4.62 4.68 6.57
CA PHE A 300 -4.79 4.10 5.25
C PHE A 300 -5.47 2.73 5.35
N SER A 301 -6.63 2.59 4.71
CA SER A 301 -7.43 1.35 4.66
C SER A 301 -8.43 1.41 3.50
N TYR A 302 -9.19 0.32 3.32
CA TYR A 302 -10.28 0.26 2.34
C TYR A 302 -11.33 1.39 2.48
N SER A 303 -11.49 2.00 3.66
CA SER A 303 -12.46 3.09 3.91
C SER A 303 -11.83 4.47 3.95
N ASN A 304 -10.53 4.56 3.67
CA ASN A 304 -9.79 5.79 3.56
C ASN A 304 -8.54 5.60 2.69
N ALA A 305 -8.69 5.78 1.37
CA ALA A 305 -7.57 5.81 0.43
C ALA A 305 -7.13 7.24 0.08
N VAL A 306 -7.62 8.26 0.80
CA VAL A 306 -7.16 9.65 0.68
C VAL A 306 -5.64 9.79 0.89
N PRO A 307 -5.00 9.13 1.88
CA PRO A 307 -3.55 9.22 2.04
C PRO A 307 -2.78 8.74 0.81
N LEU A 308 -3.21 7.64 0.19
CA LEU A 308 -2.64 7.15 -1.06
C LEU A 308 -2.89 8.14 -2.21
N SER A 309 -4.09 8.72 -2.26
CA SER A 309 -4.44 9.72 -3.27
C SER A 309 -3.56 10.95 -3.19
N VAL A 310 -3.20 11.40 -1.98
CA VAL A 310 -2.27 12.52 -1.75
C VAL A 310 -0.86 12.18 -2.26
N VAL A 311 -0.31 11.03 -1.87
CA VAL A 311 1.04 10.60 -2.30
C VAL A 311 1.11 10.46 -3.82
N MET A 312 0.12 9.80 -4.43
CA MET A 312 0.08 9.57 -5.87
C MET A 312 -0.22 10.85 -6.66
N GLY A 313 -1.14 11.70 -6.20
CA GLY A 313 -1.46 12.97 -6.85
C GLY A 313 -0.26 13.91 -6.91
N ALA A 314 0.47 14.02 -5.82
CA ALA A 314 1.69 14.82 -5.77
C ALA A 314 2.83 14.20 -6.59
N GLY A 315 3.14 12.92 -6.37
CA GLY A 315 4.27 12.26 -7.02
C GLY A 315 4.08 12.07 -8.54
N ALA A 316 2.86 11.78 -9.00
CA ALA A 316 2.59 11.50 -10.41
C ALA A 316 2.13 12.74 -11.21
N LEU A 317 1.45 13.70 -10.57
CA LEU A 317 0.83 14.85 -11.25
C LEU A 317 1.25 16.21 -10.69
N GLY A 318 2.01 16.27 -9.59
CA GLY A 318 2.37 17.53 -8.92
C GLY A 318 1.19 18.24 -8.26
N LEU A 319 0.15 17.48 -7.88
CA LEU A 319 -1.02 18.00 -7.17
C LEU A 319 -0.73 18.04 -5.66
N GLU A 320 -1.05 19.16 -5.00
CA GLU A 320 -0.82 19.31 -3.57
C GLU A 320 -2.15 19.48 -2.83
N PRO A 321 -2.32 18.86 -1.65
CA PRO A 321 -3.51 19.07 -0.84
C PRO A 321 -3.70 20.57 -0.50
N GLY A 322 -4.95 21.03 -0.61
CA GLY A 322 -5.30 22.42 -0.30
C GLY A 322 -5.34 22.71 1.22
N GLY A 323 -5.25 24.01 1.57
CA GLY A 323 -5.50 24.48 2.94
C GLY A 323 -4.29 24.43 3.88
N GLN A 324 -4.50 23.96 5.12
CA GLN A 324 -3.50 23.97 6.20
C GLN A 324 -2.47 22.83 6.13
N TYR A 325 -2.51 22.01 5.06
CA TYR A 325 -1.69 20.81 4.87
C TYR A 325 -1.04 20.89 3.49
N ARG A 326 0.06 21.63 3.40
CA ARG A 326 0.54 22.20 2.12
C ARG A 326 1.30 21.22 1.23
N ASP A 327 1.65 20.04 1.74
CA ASP A 327 2.40 19.01 1.04
C ASP A 327 2.19 17.60 1.63
N VAL A 328 2.69 16.60 0.91
CA VAL A 328 2.61 15.17 1.26
C VAL A 328 3.31 14.86 2.59
N GLU A 329 4.49 15.45 2.83
CA GLU A 329 5.27 15.22 4.06
C GLU A 329 4.42 15.55 5.28
N ARG A 330 3.83 16.75 5.31
CA ARG A 330 3.00 17.18 6.44
C ARG A 330 1.76 16.32 6.62
N PHE A 331 1.17 15.84 5.52
CA PHE A 331 0.01 14.95 5.57
C PHE A 331 0.37 13.60 6.22
N LEU A 332 1.48 12.97 5.80
CA LEU A 332 1.93 11.69 6.34
C LEU A 332 2.50 11.82 7.76
N GLU A 333 3.18 12.92 8.10
CA GLU A 333 3.61 13.22 9.46
C GLU A 333 2.43 13.24 10.41
N LYS A 334 1.36 13.96 10.03
CA LYS A 334 0.16 14.11 10.85
C LYS A 334 -0.56 12.79 11.07
N LEU A 335 -0.67 11.98 10.02
CA LEU A 335 -1.36 10.70 10.07
C LEU A 335 -0.57 9.66 10.89
N TYR A 336 0.76 9.62 10.73
CA TYR A 336 1.59 8.54 11.24
C TYR A 336 2.61 8.95 12.31
N GLN A 337 3.48 9.92 12.01
CA GLN A 337 4.60 10.24 12.90
C GLN A 337 4.15 10.92 14.19
N GLU A 338 3.16 11.82 14.15
CA GLU A 338 2.68 12.50 15.36
C GLU A 338 2.03 11.55 16.37
N ASN A 339 1.62 10.34 15.94
CA ASN A 339 0.98 9.34 16.79
C ASN A 339 1.78 8.02 16.91
N MET A 340 3.04 8.00 16.47
CA MET A 340 3.88 6.80 16.56
C MET A 340 4.42 6.57 17.98
N SER A 341 4.76 5.32 18.29
CA SER A 341 5.41 4.95 19.55
C SER A 341 6.60 4.05 19.26
N ASN A 342 7.78 4.44 19.76
CA ASN A 342 9.06 3.76 19.47
C ASN A 342 9.29 3.58 17.97
N ASP A 343 8.97 4.60 17.17
CA ASP A 343 8.99 4.63 15.70
C ASP A 343 8.18 3.52 15.00
N VAL A 344 7.18 2.99 15.70
CA VAL A 344 6.16 2.10 15.13
C VAL A 344 4.86 2.88 15.04
N PHE A 345 4.19 2.83 13.89
CA PHE A 345 2.92 3.48 13.65
C PHE A 345 1.81 2.73 14.40
N LYS A 346 1.56 3.12 15.65
CA LYS A 346 0.57 2.49 16.53
C LYS A 346 -0.64 3.37 16.82
N GLY A 347 -0.55 4.66 16.52
CA GLY A 347 -1.60 5.62 16.80
C GLY A 347 -2.76 5.46 15.84
N GLU A 348 -3.88 4.93 16.34
CA GLU A 348 -5.15 5.04 15.67
C GLU A 348 -5.84 6.33 16.13
N THR A 349 -5.95 7.31 15.24
CA THR A 349 -6.84 8.44 15.48
C THR A 349 -8.25 7.97 15.15
N SER A 350 -9.11 7.82 16.18
CA SER A 350 -10.57 7.67 16.10
C SER A 350 -11.15 6.77 14.97
N ASN A 351 -11.37 5.48 15.24
CA ASN A 351 -12.58 4.73 14.84
C ASN A 351 -12.59 3.30 15.41
N SER A 352 -13.77 2.69 15.44
CA SER A 352 -14.19 1.45 16.12
C SER A 352 -13.63 0.12 15.59
N ASP A 353 -12.63 0.14 14.70
CA ASP A 353 -12.09 -1.09 14.09
C ASP A 353 -10.78 -1.49 14.78
N HIS A 354 -10.72 -2.73 15.28
CA HIS A 354 -9.67 -3.22 16.17
C HIS A 354 -8.49 -3.89 15.44
N PHE A 355 -8.36 -3.72 14.11
CA PHE A 355 -7.33 -4.42 13.33
C PHE A 355 -6.06 -3.58 13.26
N HIS A 356 -5.29 -3.65 14.35
CA HIS A 356 -4.13 -2.80 14.62
C HIS A 356 -3.05 -2.87 13.52
N VAL A 357 -2.88 -4.02 12.85
CA VAL A 357 -1.82 -4.22 11.84
C VAL A 357 -1.97 -3.34 10.60
N ARG A 358 -3.17 -2.84 10.29
CA ARG A 358 -3.43 -1.94 9.16
C ARG A 358 -2.61 -0.65 9.23
N THR A 359 -2.44 -0.11 10.44
CA THR A 359 -1.77 1.17 10.65
C THR A 359 -0.26 1.10 10.30
N PRO A 360 0.54 0.18 10.87
CA PRO A 360 1.95 0.06 10.51
C PRO A 360 2.19 -0.46 9.10
N SER A 361 1.40 -1.40 8.58
CA SER A 361 1.58 -1.87 7.20
C SER A 361 1.22 -0.78 6.19
N GLY A 362 0.11 -0.07 6.40
CA GLY A 362 -0.32 1.02 5.55
C GLY A 362 0.64 2.22 5.56
N GLY A 363 1.12 2.60 6.75
CA GLY A 363 2.13 3.66 6.88
C GLY A 363 3.44 3.29 6.19
N ALA A 364 3.94 2.06 6.41
CA ALA A 364 5.16 1.58 5.75
C ALA A 364 5.04 1.63 4.22
N PHE A 365 3.90 1.21 3.66
CA PHE A 365 3.66 1.28 2.22
C PHE A 365 3.61 2.72 1.68
N LEU A 366 2.95 3.65 2.38
CA LEU A 366 2.86 5.04 1.94
C LEU A 366 4.21 5.76 1.97
N TYR A 367 5.03 5.52 3.01
CA TYR A 367 6.38 6.06 3.06
C TYR A 367 7.32 5.40 2.04
N ALA A 368 7.11 4.13 1.69
CA ALA A 368 7.82 3.48 0.58
C ALA A 368 7.49 4.15 -0.77
N LEU A 369 6.22 4.45 -1.03
CA LEU A 369 5.80 5.20 -2.23
C LEU A 369 6.37 6.61 -2.23
N TYR A 370 6.37 7.29 -1.08
CA TYR A 370 7.01 8.60 -0.94
C TYR A 370 8.50 8.53 -1.34
N SER A 371 9.26 7.60 -0.74
CA SER A 371 10.68 7.44 -1.04
C SER A 371 10.94 7.24 -2.53
N LYS A 372 10.12 6.42 -3.19
CA LYS A 372 10.21 6.15 -4.62
C LYS A 372 9.84 7.34 -5.51
N LEU A 373 8.73 8.02 -5.23
CA LEU A 373 8.18 9.06 -6.10
C LEU A 373 8.92 10.40 -5.96
N PHE A 374 9.50 10.65 -4.78
CA PHE A 374 10.19 11.90 -4.46
C PHE A 374 11.72 11.76 -4.44
N ASP A 375 12.25 10.54 -4.62
CA ASP A 375 13.69 10.23 -4.57
C ASP A 375 14.31 10.67 -3.23
N ASP A 376 13.63 10.32 -2.13
CA ASP A 376 13.97 10.72 -0.75
C ASP A 376 13.98 9.50 0.19
N ASP A 377 15.18 9.05 0.55
CA ASP A 377 15.39 7.86 1.37
C ASP A 377 15.33 8.13 2.90
N ALA A 378 14.97 9.34 3.32
CA ALA A 378 14.93 9.72 4.73
C ALA A 378 14.03 8.83 5.60
N TYR A 379 13.03 8.18 4.98
CA TYR A 379 12.06 7.32 5.67
C TYR A 379 12.27 5.82 5.45
N ASP A 380 13.28 5.39 4.68
CA ASP A 380 13.51 3.98 4.35
C ASP A 380 13.67 3.12 5.63
N GLY A 381 14.39 3.64 6.63
CA GLY A 381 14.55 2.97 7.93
C GLY A 381 13.26 2.85 8.74
N LEU A 382 12.33 3.81 8.57
CA LEU A 382 11.02 3.79 9.24
C LEU A 382 10.09 2.77 8.59
N VAL A 383 10.15 2.63 7.26
CA VAL A 383 9.47 1.56 6.51
C VAL A 383 9.94 0.20 7.01
N GLU A 384 11.26 -0.03 7.02
CA GLU A 384 11.84 -1.31 7.45
C GLU A 384 11.46 -1.64 8.90
N LYS A 385 11.53 -0.65 9.81
CA LYS A 385 11.21 -0.86 11.22
C LYS A 385 9.76 -1.29 11.47
N ASN A 386 8.80 -0.73 10.74
CA ASN A 386 7.39 -1.10 10.87
C ASN A 386 7.11 -2.51 10.32
N VAL A 387 7.74 -2.88 9.20
CA VAL A 387 7.68 -4.24 8.65
C VAL A 387 8.33 -5.24 9.60
N ALA A 388 9.53 -4.94 10.11
CA ALA A 388 10.25 -5.79 11.05
C ALA A 388 9.45 -6.02 12.33
N TYR A 389 8.80 -4.97 12.87
CA TYR A 389 7.93 -5.07 14.03
C TYR A 389 6.80 -6.08 13.80
N LEU A 390 6.14 -6.04 12.65
CA LEU A 390 5.06 -6.96 12.27
C LEU A 390 5.56 -8.40 12.07
N LEU A 391 6.83 -8.57 11.68
CA LEU A 391 7.49 -9.88 11.53
C LEU A 391 8.03 -10.44 12.84
N GLY A 392 7.89 -9.72 13.96
CA GLY A 392 8.29 -10.19 15.29
C GLY A 392 9.57 -9.56 15.82
N ASP A 393 10.12 -8.53 15.18
CA ASP A 393 11.13 -7.66 15.79
C ASP A 393 10.48 -6.67 16.78
N ASN A 394 9.93 -7.25 17.84
CA ASN A 394 9.34 -6.55 18.96
C ASN A 394 9.68 -7.27 20.27
N SER A 395 9.42 -6.62 21.40
CA SER A 395 9.82 -7.12 22.72
C SER A 395 9.25 -8.50 23.08
N ASN A 396 8.16 -8.92 22.42
CA ASN A 396 7.49 -10.19 22.68
C ASN A 396 7.83 -11.27 21.65
N LYS A 397 8.70 -10.98 20.68
CA LYS A 397 8.93 -11.83 19.50
C LYS A 397 7.65 -12.18 18.77
N LYS A 398 6.62 -11.35 18.85
CA LYS A 398 5.29 -11.65 18.35
C LYS A 398 5.22 -11.32 16.87
N SER A 399 5.31 -12.31 15.98
CA SER A 399 5.01 -12.13 14.57
C SER A 399 3.49 -12.04 14.39
N TYR A 400 3.03 -11.18 13.50
CA TYR A 400 1.62 -11.06 13.13
C TYR A 400 1.29 -11.84 11.84
N VAL A 401 2.30 -12.44 11.19
CA VAL A 401 2.13 -13.25 9.97
C VAL A 401 2.03 -14.73 10.34
N VAL A 402 0.93 -15.37 9.96
CA VAL A 402 0.72 -16.81 10.18
C VAL A 402 1.81 -17.63 9.50
N GLY A 403 2.54 -18.42 10.29
CA GLY A 403 3.63 -19.30 9.86
C GLY A 403 5.03 -18.67 9.88
N PHE A 404 5.17 -17.36 10.02
CA PHE A 404 6.48 -16.70 10.03
C PHE A 404 7.19 -16.85 11.39
N THR A 405 8.27 -17.63 11.42
CA THR A 405 8.97 -18.01 12.67
C THR A 405 10.46 -17.67 12.69
N LYS A 406 10.93 -16.89 11.71
CA LYS A 406 12.34 -16.51 11.63
C LYS A 406 12.77 -15.64 12.79
N ASN A 407 14.08 -15.63 13.04
CA ASN A 407 14.68 -14.81 14.09
C ASN A 407 14.01 -14.99 15.49
N GLY A 408 13.55 -16.22 15.76
CA GLY A 408 12.86 -16.57 17.01
C GLY A 408 11.45 -16.01 17.14
N ALA A 409 10.83 -15.56 16.05
CA ALA A 409 9.48 -15.04 16.07
C ALA A 409 8.44 -16.13 16.40
N ASN A 410 7.46 -15.75 17.21
CA ASN A 410 6.30 -16.53 17.60
C ASN A 410 5.12 -16.15 16.68
N ALA A 411 4.80 -17.03 15.73
CA ALA A 411 3.71 -16.85 14.79
C ALA A 411 2.34 -17.20 15.41
N PRO A 412 1.23 -16.59 14.93
CA PRO A 412 -0.11 -17.03 15.28
C PRO A 412 -0.36 -18.47 14.83
N LYS A 413 -1.05 -19.26 15.66
CA LYS A 413 -1.35 -20.69 15.37
C LYS A 413 -2.84 -20.97 15.16
N ARG A 414 -3.69 -19.98 15.44
CA ARG A 414 -5.15 -20.11 15.48
C ARG A 414 -5.84 -18.96 14.71
N PRO A 415 -5.48 -18.71 13.43
CA PRO A 415 -6.11 -17.66 12.64
C PRO A 415 -7.60 -17.95 12.44
N HIS A 416 -8.43 -16.91 12.46
CA HIS A 416 -9.85 -16.98 12.11
C HIS A 416 -9.97 -17.07 10.59
N HIS A 417 -9.74 -18.27 10.03
CA HIS A 417 -9.74 -18.52 8.59
C HIS A 417 -10.27 -19.93 8.27
N ARG A 418 -11.43 -20.04 7.62
CA ARG A 418 -12.11 -21.32 7.39
C ARG A 418 -11.26 -22.33 6.60
N GLY A 419 -10.66 -21.88 5.51
CA GLY A 419 -9.79 -22.72 4.68
C GLY A 419 -8.56 -23.26 5.40
N TYR A 420 -8.09 -22.60 6.47
CA TYR A 420 -6.85 -22.97 7.18
C TYR A 420 -6.97 -24.34 7.85
N TYR A 421 -8.16 -24.66 8.36
CA TYR A 421 -8.42 -25.90 9.07
C TYR A 421 -8.78 -27.08 8.16
N GLY A 422 -9.07 -26.83 6.88
CA GLY A 422 -9.46 -27.88 5.95
C GLY A 422 -10.74 -28.62 6.34
N ASN A 423 -11.65 -27.97 7.09
CA ASN A 423 -12.88 -28.60 7.56
C ASN A 423 -13.90 -28.76 6.41
N GLU A 424 -14.38 -29.97 6.16
CA GLU A 424 -15.46 -30.22 5.18
C GLU A 424 -16.77 -30.72 5.83
N ASP A 425 -16.81 -30.77 7.16
CA ASP A 425 -18.02 -31.13 7.93
C ASP A 425 -18.85 -29.87 8.25
N PRO A 426 -20.03 -29.69 7.61
CA PRO A 426 -20.87 -28.51 7.82
C PRO A 426 -21.55 -28.44 9.19
N GLY A 427 -21.45 -29.49 10.01
CA GLY A 427 -21.94 -29.50 11.40
C GLY A 427 -20.88 -29.09 12.43
N ARG A 428 -19.62 -28.88 12.01
CA ARG A 428 -18.54 -28.49 12.93
C ARG A 428 -18.42 -26.98 13.04
N GLU A 429 -18.60 -26.49 14.26
CA GLU A 429 -18.51 -25.07 14.60
C GLU A 429 -17.07 -24.58 14.82
N VAL A 430 -16.86 -23.26 14.73
CA VAL A 430 -15.55 -22.59 14.87
C VAL A 430 -14.78 -22.97 16.14
N GLY A 431 -15.48 -23.17 17.27
CA GLY A 431 -14.85 -23.58 18.54
C GLY A 431 -14.35 -25.02 18.56
N GLY A 432 -14.79 -25.85 17.61
CA GLY A 432 -14.40 -27.26 17.47
C GLY A 432 -13.21 -27.50 16.55
N MET A 433 -12.50 -26.44 16.12
CA MET A 433 -11.39 -26.58 15.17
C MET A 433 -10.16 -27.25 15.79
N GLY A 434 -9.76 -28.37 15.18
CA GLY A 434 -8.54 -29.11 15.50
C GLY A 434 -7.28 -28.43 14.94
N ASP A 435 -6.23 -29.23 14.75
CA ASP A 435 -5.00 -28.76 14.12
C ASP A 435 -5.17 -28.65 12.60
N ALA A 436 -4.51 -27.65 12.01
CA ALA A 436 -4.50 -27.45 10.57
C ALA A 436 -3.56 -28.44 9.86
N PRO A 437 -3.87 -28.84 8.61
CA PRO A 437 -2.92 -29.55 7.75
C PRO A 437 -1.57 -28.84 7.70
N GLU A 438 -0.46 -29.59 7.68
CA GLU A 438 0.91 -29.02 7.73
C GLU A 438 1.14 -27.94 6.66
N LYS A 439 0.67 -28.17 5.44
CA LYS A 439 0.77 -27.19 4.35
C LYS A 439 0.07 -25.86 4.66
N ASN A 440 -1.04 -25.88 5.38
CA ASN A 440 -1.85 -24.71 5.68
C ASN A 440 -1.20 -23.82 6.75
N LYS A 441 -0.29 -24.36 7.56
CA LYS A 441 0.49 -23.60 8.56
C LYS A 441 1.36 -22.50 7.94
N TYR A 442 1.62 -22.56 6.63
CA TYR A 442 2.31 -21.52 5.85
C TYR A 442 1.36 -20.49 5.22
N LEU A 443 0.20 -20.21 5.83
CA LEU A 443 -0.84 -19.34 5.28
C LEU A 443 -0.35 -17.96 4.84
N GLY A 444 0.54 -17.33 5.60
CA GLY A 444 1.09 -16.01 5.27
C GLY A 444 0.12 -14.83 5.44
N GLY A 445 -1.13 -15.08 5.87
CA GLY A 445 -2.08 -14.04 6.27
C GLY A 445 -1.61 -13.29 7.52
N MET A 446 -1.74 -11.96 7.54
CA MET A 446 -1.55 -11.16 8.73
C MET A 446 -2.82 -11.16 9.58
N ILE A 447 -2.68 -11.46 10.87
CA ILE A 447 -3.81 -11.37 11.80
C ILE A 447 -4.13 -9.91 12.14
N ALA A 448 -5.40 -9.60 12.42
CA ALA A 448 -5.87 -8.30 12.90
C ALA A 448 -5.00 -7.76 14.05
N GLY A 449 -4.66 -8.65 14.99
CA GLY A 449 -3.63 -8.44 15.99
C GLY A 449 -3.99 -7.44 17.09
N ASN A 450 -3.19 -7.47 18.14
CA ASN A 450 -3.18 -6.48 19.22
C ASN A 450 -1.73 -6.24 19.65
N PHE A 451 -1.38 -4.97 19.85
CA PHE A 451 -0.04 -4.53 20.25
C PHE A 451 0.15 -4.45 21.77
N ASN A 452 -0.93 -4.54 22.54
CA ASN A 452 -0.92 -4.44 24.00
C ASN A 452 -0.76 -5.81 24.69
N ASP A 453 -1.02 -6.91 24.00
CA ASP A 453 -0.82 -8.27 24.51
C ASP A 453 0.48 -8.88 23.96
N GLY A 454 1.28 -9.49 24.84
CA GLY A 454 2.50 -10.20 24.46
C GLY A 454 2.26 -11.56 23.81
N ASN A 455 1.09 -12.17 23.99
CA ASN A 455 0.74 -13.47 23.42
C ASN A 455 -0.28 -13.36 22.28
N HIS A 456 -0.35 -14.42 21.48
CA HIS A 456 -1.42 -14.61 20.50
C HIS A 456 -2.64 -15.23 21.16
N SER A 457 -3.83 -14.83 20.71
CA SER A 457 -5.07 -15.49 21.12
C SER A 457 -5.08 -16.93 20.61
N SER A 458 -5.41 -17.88 21.48
CA SER A 458 -5.60 -19.29 21.10
C SER A 458 -7.02 -19.61 20.63
N ASP A 459 -7.95 -18.65 20.73
CA ASP A 459 -9.34 -18.82 20.37
C ASP A 459 -9.58 -18.47 18.90
N VAL A 460 -9.97 -19.48 18.11
CA VAL A 460 -10.28 -19.32 16.68
C VAL A 460 -11.47 -18.38 16.48
N SER A 461 -12.42 -18.32 17.42
CA SER A 461 -13.62 -17.48 17.30
C SER A 461 -13.35 -15.99 17.54
N ASN A 462 -12.17 -15.62 18.07
CA ASN A 462 -11.78 -14.25 18.35
C ASN A 462 -11.28 -13.54 17.08
N TRP A 463 -12.20 -13.28 16.15
CA TRP A 463 -11.93 -12.64 14.87
C TRP A 463 -11.28 -11.26 15.03
N GLN A 464 -11.65 -10.49 16.06
CA GLN A 464 -11.06 -9.17 16.34
C GLN A 464 -9.54 -9.20 16.49
N LEU A 465 -8.96 -10.34 16.89
CA LEU A 465 -7.52 -10.53 17.04
C LEU A 465 -6.92 -11.46 15.98
N ASN A 466 -7.66 -12.47 15.53
CA ASN A 466 -7.15 -13.58 14.74
C ASN A 466 -7.58 -13.58 13.27
N GLU A 467 -8.48 -12.69 12.85
CA GLU A 467 -8.91 -12.58 11.46
C GLU A 467 -7.77 -12.18 10.53
N VAL A 468 -7.78 -12.72 9.32
CA VAL A 468 -6.82 -12.42 8.24
C VAL A 468 -7.60 -11.93 7.03
N CYS A 469 -7.13 -10.88 6.36
CA CYS A 469 -7.85 -10.24 5.26
C CYS A 469 -6.92 -9.75 4.17
N VAL A 470 -7.42 -9.70 2.93
CA VAL A 470 -6.68 -9.18 1.76
C VAL A 470 -6.24 -7.72 1.96
N ASP A 471 -7.06 -6.90 2.60
CA ASP A 471 -6.80 -5.47 2.80
C ASP A 471 -5.64 -5.21 3.78
N MET A 472 -5.47 -6.10 4.77
CA MET A 472 -4.36 -6.03 5.71
C MET A 472 -3.05 -6.46 5.03
N ASN A 473 -3.10 -7.55 4.27
CA ASN A 473 -1.93 -8.13 3.60
C ASN A 473 -1.37 -7.26 2.46
N ALA A 474 -2.22 -6.57 1.70
CA ALA A 474 -1.78 -5.85 0.51
C ALA A 474 -0.72 -4.76 0.77
N PRO A 475 -0.88 -3.84 1.75
CA PRO A 475 0.17 -2.88 2.08
C PRO A 475 1.46 -3.53 2.60
N MET A 476 1.34 -4.64 3.34
CA MET A 476 2.52 -5.39 3.84
C MET A 476 3.34 -5.96 2.68
N VAL A 477 2.70 -6.60 1.71
CA VAL A 477 3.37 -7.09 0.49
C VAL A 477 4.02 -5.94 -0.26
N GLY A 478 3.35 -4.79 -0.36
CA GLY A 478 3.92 -3.61 -1.01
C GLY A 478 5.16 -3.05 -0.31
N ALA A 479 5.14 -2.95 1.02
CA ALA A 479 6.28 -2.50 1.81
C ALA A 479 7.46 -3.50 1.75
N LEU A 480 7.18 -4.80 1.75
CA LEU A 480 8.20 -5.85 1.55
C LEU A 480 8.84 -5.76 0.17
N GLY A 481 8.03 -5.55 -0.88
CA GLY A 481 8.54 -5.31 -2.23
C GLY A 481 9.48 -4.10 -2.29
N PHE A 482 9.14 -3.00 -1.64
CA PHE A 482 10.05 -1.86 -1.52
C PHE A 482 11.37 -2.21 -0.82
N ILE A 483 11.31 -2.84 0.36
CA ILE A 483 12.50 -3.24 1.13
C ILE A 483 13.42 -4.13 0.27
N LEU A 484 12.85 -5.12 -0.42
CA LEU A 484 13.61 -6.03 -1.27
C LEU A 484 14.16 -5.33 -2.51
N SER A 485 13.43 -4.38 -3.10
CA SER A 485 13.96 -3.57 -4.21
C SER A 485 15.20 -2.75 -3.84
N LYS A 486 15.40 -2.45 -2.55
CA LYS A 486 16.59 -1.75 -2.04
C LYS A 486 17.68 -2.72 -1.56
N LYS A 487 17.30 -3.80 -0.87
CA LYS A 487 18.24 -4.73 -0.22
C LYS A 487 18.76 -5.84 -1.14
N ALA A 488 17.91 -6.34 -2.03
CA ALA A 488 18.21 -7.45 -2.92
C ALA A 488 17.37 -7.38 -4.20
N PRO A 489 17.53 -6.31 -5.01
CA PRO A 489 16.78 -6.18 -6.26
C PRO A 489 17.06 -7.37 -7.20
N LYS A 490 16.02 -7.80 -7.90
CA LYS A 490 16.06 -8.81 -8.96
C LYS A 490 15.52 -8.26 -10.26
N THR A 491 16.41 -8.12 -11.23
CA THR A 491 16.09 -7.70 -12.59
C THR A 491 15.31 -8.78 -13.34
N ASP A 492 14.61 -8.40 -14.41
CA ASP A 492 13.90 -9.37 -15.25
C ASP A 492 14.87 -10.38 -15.90
N GLU A 493 16.08 -9.94 -16.24
CA GLU A 493 17.14 -10.79 -16.82
C GLU A 493 17.62 -11.85 -15.83
N GLU A 494 17.87 -11.49 -14.57
CA GLU A 494 18.28 -12.44 -13.52
C GLU A 494 17.23 -13.51 -13.25
N LEU A 495 15.94 -13.18 -13.35
CA LEU A 495 14.84 -14.11 -13.17
C LEU A 495 14.46 -14.84 -14.48
N GLY A 496 14.94 -14.38 -15.62
CA GLY A 496 14.55 -14.89 -16.94
C GLY A 496 13.08 -14.65 -17.29
N VAL A 497 12.43 -13.66 -16.66
CA VAL A 497 11.03 -13.29 -16.90
C VAL A 497 10.90 -12.35 -18.10
N LYS A 498 9.69 -12.26 -18.67
CA LYS A 498 9.42 -11.30 -19.76
C LYS A 498 9.38 -9.88 -19.20
N SER A 499 10.25 -9.02 -19.71
CA SER A 499 10.23 -7.60 -19.37
C SER A 499 9.06 -6.87 -20.01
N VAL A 500 8.43 -5.97 -19.26
CA VAL A 500 7.52 -4.98 -19.83
C VAL A 500 8.33 -4.02 -20.69
N ALA A 501 7.94 -3.80 -21.94
CA ALA A 501 8.49 -2.69 -22.72
C ALA A 501 8.20 -1.39 -21.95
N LYS A 502 9.23 -0.78 -21.36
CA LYS A 502 9.13 0.51 -20.67
C LYS A 502 8.60 1.54 -21.67
N LYS A 503 7.28 1.68 -21.79
CA LYS A 503 6.61 2.75 -22.55
C LYS A 503 6.89 4.04 -21.79
N ASP A 504 8.04 4.64 -22.09
CA ASP A 504 8.55 5.91 -21.58
C ASP A 504 7.98 6.28 -20.20
N THR A 505 8.60 5.76 -19.14
CA THR A 505 8.64 6.51 -17.88
C THR A 505 9.11 7.92 -18.24
N VAL A 506 8.37 8.93 -17.77
CA VAL A 506 8.61 10.35 -18.02
C VAL A 506 10.10 10.62 -18.18
N LYS A 507 10.56 10.75 -19.43
CA LYS A 507 11.80 11.49 -19.67
C LYS A 507 11.47 12.87 -19.11
N LYS A 508 12.30 13.35 -18.18
CA LYS A 508 12.39 14.79 -17.89
C LYS A 508 12.46 15.47 -19.25
N ASP A 509 11.36 16.10 -19.67
CA ASP A 509 11.36 16.89 -20.89
C ASP A 509 12.44 17.94 -20.70
N THR A 510 13.55 17.69 -21.37
CA THR A 510 14.59 18.69 -21.59
C THR A 510 13.92 19.64 -22.57
N VAL A 511 13.31 20.70 -22.05
CA VAL A 511 12.72 21.73 -22.89
C VAL A 511 13.86 22.36 -23.69
N SER A 512 13.95 21.92 -24.94
CA SER A 512 14.77 22.49 -25.99
C SER A 512 14.52 23.99 -26.07
N LYS A 513 15.62 24.74 -26.08
CA LYS A 513 15.64 26.14 -26.46
C LYS A 513 15.23 26.21 -27.92
N ASP A 514 14.00 26.63 -28.20
CA ASP A 514 13.69 27.20 -29.49
C ASP A 514 12.91 28.50 -29.38
N THR A 515 13.30 29.37 -30.31
CA THR A 515 13.16 30.82 -30.28
C THR A 515 11.83 31.17 -30.94
N VAL A 516 10.89 31.79 -30.21
CA VAL A 516 9.77 32.48 -30.87
C VAL A 516 9.52 33.86 -30.27
N LYS A 517 9.41 34.79 -31.21
CA LYS A 517 9.28 36.23 -31.12
C LYS A 517 8.01 36.66 -30.38
N LYS A 518 8.11 37.86 -29.79
CA LYS A 518 7.03 38.74 -29.36
C LYS A 518 5.85 38.70 -30.32
N ASP A 519 4.65 38.54 -29.76
CA ASP A 519 3.56 39.44 -30.12
C ASP A 519 2.71 39.80 -28.90
N THR A 520 2.29 41.06 -28.88
CA THR A 520 1.65 41.75 -27.77
C THR A 520 0.19 41.99 -28.09
N THR A 521 -0.75 41.54 -27.25
CA THR A 521 -1.98 42.30 -26.97
C THR A 521 -2.69 41.82 -25.71
N LYS A 522 -3.15 42.80 -24.91
CA LYS A 522 -3.81 42.70 -23.60
C LYS A 522 -5.29 42.29 -23.70
N LYS A 523 -5.81 41.61 -22.66
CA LYS A 523 -7.02 42.06 -21.93
C LYS A 523 -7.15 41.41 -20.54
N ASP A 524 -7.48 42.25 -19.57
CA ASP A 524 -7.64 42.00 -18.13
C ASP A 524 -8.72 40.97 -17.75
N THR A 525 -8.47 40.22 -16.67
CA THR A 525 -9.28 40.24 -15.43
C THR A 525 -8.41 39.69 -14.30
N SER A 526 -8.05 40.53 -13.33
CA SER A 526 -7.16 40.19 -12.22
C SER A 526 -7.94 39.59 -11.05
N ASP A 527 -7.90 38.28 -10.92
CA ASP A 527 -8.20 37.59 -9.66
C ASP A 527 -7.13 37.90 -8.63
N ALA A 528 -7.58 38.21 -7.41
CA ALA A 528 -6.71 38.49 -6.27
C ALA A 528 -5.90 37.23 -5.90
N ILE A 529 -4.59 37.27 -6.15
CA ILE A 529 -3.64 36.23 -5.75
C ILE A 529 -3.26 36.45 -4.28
N ILE A 530 -3.71 35.55 -3.41
CA ILE A 530 -3.27 35.48 -2.00
C ILE A 530 -1.78 35.07 -1.96
N PRO A 531 -0.90 35.76 -1.19
CA PRO A 531 0.51 35.41 -1.13
C PRO A 531 0.74 34.03 -0.44
N ARG A 532 1.43 33.12 -1.14
CA ARG A 532 1.95 31.85 -0.61
C ARG A 532 2.95 32.13 0.52
N LEU A 533 2.61 31.69 1.72
CA LEU A 533 3.50 31.60 2.87
C LEU A 533 4.16 30.20 2.81
N SER A 534 5.49 30.12 2.86
CA SER A 534 6.22 28.86 3.09
C SER A 534 6.65 28.84 4.55
N LEU A 535 6.28 27.80 5.31
CA LEU A 535 6.52 27.69 6.75
C LEU A 535 7.10 26.31 7.04
N THR A 536 8.39 26.14 6.74
CA THR A 536 9.21 25.11 7.35
C THR A 536 10.62 25.67 7.52
N LYS A 537 11.25 25.31 8.64
CA LYS A 537 12.68 25.47 8.96
C LYS A 537 13.12 26.85 9.47
N ASN A 538 14.36 26.93 9.97
CA ASN A 538 14.85 28.00 10.85
C ASN A 538 14.78 29.40 10.22
N PHE A 539 14.58 29.45 8.90
CA PHE A 539 14.39 30.64 8.11
C PHE A 539 13.06 30.56 7.34
N ASN A 540 12.21 31.59 7.40
CA ASN A 540 11.13 31.78 6.44
C ASN A 540 11.59 32.74 5.34
N LEU A 541 11.38 32.34 4.08
CA LEU A 541 11.67 33.18 2.92
C LEU A 541 10.37 33.53 2.19
N THR A 542 10.14 34.81 1.96
CA THR A 542 9.08 35.34 1.09
C THR A 542 9.71 36.13 -0.06
N SER A 543 9.05 36.15 -1.21
CA SER A 543 9.50 36.94 -2.35
C SER A 543 8.33 37.67 -3.03
N SER A 544 8.59 38.89 -3.49
CA SER A 544 7.65 39.73 -4.24
C SER A 544 8.43 40.43 -5.36
N GLY A 545 8.17 40.03 -6.61
CA GLY A 545 8.99 40.46 -7.74
C GLY A 545 10.45 40.01 -7.56
N SER A 546 11.40 40.94 -7.62
CA SER A 546 12.82 40.67 -7.35
C SER A 546 13.23 40.92 -5.88
N MET A 547 12.30 41.31 -5.01
CA MET A 547 12.55 41.49 -3.58
C MET A 547 12.34 40.18 -2.82
N VAL A 548 13.28 39.88 -1.93
CA VAL A 548 13.27 38.71 -1.06
C VAL A 548 13.36 39.17 0.39
N SER A 549 12.49 38.63 1.24
CA SER A 549 12.53 38.84 2.69
C SER A 549 12.78 37.49 3.37
N ILE A 550 13.81 37.43 4.19
CA ILE A 550 14.12 36.31 5.06
C ILE A 550 13.82 36.72 6.49
N SER A 551 13.16 35.84 7.23
CA SER A 551 13.00 35.92 8.68
C SER A 551 13.58 34.67 9.31
N GLN A 552 14.07 34.74 10.54
CA GLN A 552 14.53 33.56 11.29
C GLN A 552 13.97 33.53 12.71
N VAL A 553 13.85 32.32 13.24
CA VAL A 553 13.29 32.07 14.58
C VAL A 553 14.26 32.50 15.69
N LEU A 554 15.57 32.32 15.48
CA LEU A 554 16.61 32.62 16.47
C LEU A 554 17.35 33.91 16.09
N ASN A 555 17.57 34.83 17.04
CA ASN A 555 18.27 36.09 16.81
C ASN A 555 19.80 35.91 16.64
N MET A 556 20.24 35.36 15.51
CA MET A 556 21.64 35.00 15.28
C MET A 556 22.21 35.60 13.99
N PRO A 557 23.52 35.87 13.87
CA PRO A 557 24.10 36.23 12.58
C PRO A 557 23.91 35.10 11.54
N PHE A 558 23.55 35.47 10.31
CA PHE A 558 23.40 34.55 9.19
C PHE A 558 23.96 35.16 7.89
N ARG A 559 24.19 34.33 6.88
CA ARG A 559 24.59 34.75 5.53
C ARG A 559 23.67 34.16 4.48
N VAL A 560 23.46 34.91 3.41
CA VAL A 560 22.63 34.55 2.27
C VAL A 560 23.49 34.52 1.03
N GLN A 561 23.41 33.44 0.26
CA GLN A 561 24.13 33.26 -1.00
C GLN A 561 23.13 33.01 -2.13
N VAL A 562 23.19 33.79 -3.19
CA VAL A 562 22.33 33.65 -4.38
C VAL A 562 23.14 33.05 -5.50
N PHE A 563 22.67 31.93 -6.05
CA PHE A 563 23.28 31.22 -7.15
C PHE A 563 22.38 31.25 -8.38
N ASP A 564 22.98 31.28 -9.57
CA ASP A 564 22.25 30.87 -10.77
C ASP A 564 22.02 29.35 -10.80
N LEU A 565 21.27 28.87 -11.80
CA LEU A 565 20.97 27.45 -11.97
C LEU A 565 22.20 26.59 -12.32
N THR A 566 23.32 27.20 -12.71
CA THR A 566 24.58 26.50 -12.97
C THR A 566 25.44 26.34 -11.70
N GLY A 567 25.02 26.95 -10.59
CA GLY A 567 25.74 26.93 -9.32
C GLY A 567 26.75 28.07 -9.17
N LYS A 568 26.79 29.05 -10.08
CA LYS A 568 27.66 30.23 -9.95
C LYS A 568 27.08 31.17 -8.90
N LEU A 569 27.90 31.56 -7.93
CA LEU A 569 27.55 32.56 -6.92
C LEU A 569 27.42 33.95 -7.59
N LEU A 570 26.26 34.57 -7.42
CA LEU A 570 25.95 35.90 -7.98
C LEU A 570 25.95 37.00 -6.92
N GLN A 571 25.53 36.68 -5.69
CA GLN A 571 25.41 37.65 -4.61
C GLN A 571 25.62 36.96 -3.26
N GLU A 572 26.30 37.63 -2.34
CA GLU A 572 26.42 37.21 -0.95
C GLU A 572 26.12 38.37 -0.01
N ILE A 573 25.31 38.13 1.02
CA ILE A 573 24.78 39.15 1.92
C ILE A 573 24.86 38.64 3.35
N LYS A 574 25.31 39.47 4.28
CA LYS A 574 25.30 39.16 5.71
C LYS A 574 24.03 39.75 6.34
N GLY A 575 23.34 38.93 7.12
CA GLY A 575 22.17 39.32 7.93
C GLY A 575 22.52 39.36 9.41
N GLU A 576 22.09 40.44 10.07
CA GLU A 576 22.10 40.58 11.52
C GLU A 576 20.64 40.71 11.99
N GLY A 577 20.29 40.11 13.12
CA GLY A 577 18.93 40.21 13.66
C GLY A 577 17.94 39.18 13.11
N HIS A 578 16.64 39.38 13.34
CA HIS A 578 15.60 38.43 12.94
C HIS A 578 15.24 38.45 11.45
N ASN A 579 15.48 39.55 10.74
CA ASN A 579 14.97 39.74 9.38
C ASN A 579 16.03 40.36 8.46
N LEU A 580 16.04 39.95 7.20
CA LEU A 580 16.85 40.54 6.14
C LEU A 580 15.99 40.69 4.88
N GLN A 581 15.98 41.88 4.29
CA GLN A 581 15.39 42.09 2.97
C GLN A 581 16.48 42.46 1.96
N PHE A 582 16.43 41.86 0.78
CA PHE A 582 17.36 42.15 -0.29
C PHE A 582 16.72 41.97 -1.67
N LYS A 583 17.34 42.57 -2.68
CA LYS A 583 16.92 42.45 -4.07
C LYS A 583 17.85 41.51 -4.82
N ILE A 584 17.31 40.50 -5.50
CA ILE A 584 18.07 39.67 -6.43
C ILE A 584 18.37 40.47 -7.69
N GLN A 585 19.64 40.49 -8.10
CA GLN A 585 20.08 41.14 -9.32
C GLN A 585 19.87 40.19 -10.51
N GLY A 586 18.81 40.41 -11.28
CA GLY A 586 18.50 39.66 -12.50
C GLY A 586 17.06 39.16 -12.55
N LYS A 587 16.65 38.64 -13.71
CA LYS A 587 15.35 37.99 -13.92
C LYS A 587 15.57 36.52 -14.19
N GLY A 588 14.73 35.66 -13.59
CA GLY A 588 14.85 34.21 -13.74
C GLY A 588 14.67 33.47 -12.43
N VAL A 589 15.07 32.19 -12.42
CA VAL A 589 15.02 31.33 -11.24
C VAL A 589 16.41 31.23 -10.63
N PHE A 590 16.49 31.44 -9.32
CA PHE A 590 17.73 31.46 -8.55
C PHE A 590 17.64 30.47 -7.39
N ARG A 591 18.79 29.96 -6.98
CA ARG A 591 18.92 29.17 -5.74
C ARG A 591 19.44 30.09 -4.65
N VAL A 592 18.72 30.22 -3.55
CA VAL A 592 19.09 31.07 -2.41
C VAL A 592 19.45 30.17 -1.24
N ARG A 593 20.71 30.17 -0.81
CA ARG A 593 21.17 29.46 0.40
C ARG A 593 21.17 30.41 1.58
N VAL A 594 20.61 30.00 2.71
CA VAL A 594 20.67 30.74 3.98
C VAL A 594 21.41 29.90 5.00
N ILE A 595 22.46 30.47 5.62
CA ILE A 595 23.37 29.75 6.52
C ILE A 595 23.53 30.54 7.82
N SER A 596 23.26 29.92 8.96
CA SER A 596 23.68 30.38 10.30
C SER A 596 24.61 29.36 10.95
N ALA A 597 25.03 29.61 12.19
CA ALA A 597 25.81 28.65 12.96
C ALA A 597 25.03 27.37 13.34
N ARG A 598 23.70 27.33 13.16
CA ARG A 598 22.85 26.18 13.53
C ARG A 598 22.14 25.50 12.36
N ALA A 599 22.03 26.14 11.20
CA ALA A 599 21.27 25.62 10.08
C ALA A 599 21.81 26.13 8.73
N SER A 600 21.62 25.34 7.68
CA SER A 600 21.89 25.71 6.29
C SER A 600 20.75 25.21 5.42
N GLU A 601 20.04 26.11 4.74
CA GLU A 601 18.84 25.80 3.96
C GLU A 601 18.93 26.39 2.55
N MET A 602 18.29 25.71 1.58
CA MET A 602 18.25 26.10 0.17
C MET A 602 16.82 26.39 -0.26
N PHE A 603 16.60 27.53 -0.90
CA PHE A 603 15.31 27.96 -1.44
C PHE A 603 15.41 28.17 -2.95
N THR A 604 14.32 27.93 -3.67
CA THR A 604 14.18 28.29 -5.08
C THR A 604 13.34 29.55 -5.19
N VAL A 605 13.91 30.63 -5.73
CA VAL A 605 13.25 31.94 -5.84
C VAL A 605 13.16 32.37 -7.29
N LYS A 606 11.98 32.80 -7.72
CA LYS A 606 11.75 33.36 -9.05
C LYS A 606 11.69 34.89 -8.98
N ALA A 607 12.68 35.56 -9.56
CA ALA A 607 12.73 37.02 -9.64
C ALA A 607 12.21 37.51 -11.00
N TYR A 608 11.29 38.48 -10.97
CA TYR A 608 10.63 39.06 -12.13
C TYR A 608 11.17 40.44 -12.51
#